data_AF-A0A2T4C5K0-F1
#
_entry.id   AF-A0A2T4C5K0-F1
#
_cell.length_a   1.000
_cell.length_b   1.000
_cell.length_c   1.000
_cell.angle_alpha   90.00
_cell.angle_beta   90.00
_cell.angle_gamma   90.00
#
_symmetry.space_group_name_H-M   'P 1'
#
loop_
_entity.id
_entity.type
_entity.pdbx_description
1 polymer ?
#
loop_
_entity_poly.entity_id
_entity_poly.type
_entity_poly.pdbx_seq_one_letter_code
_entity_poly.pdbx_strand_id
1 'polypeptide(L)'
;MLNPRRALIAAAFILTVFFLITRSHNSESPTTSEPKDAEADALSAANAQQRAAPPPPPQKPMIDMSGMSTYEKLAYAYDYDIESKFPAYIWQTWKKTPSEADFEFREQEASWSIEHPGFIHEVITDSVADTLLQLLYGSIPEVLEARRIQFCQWTIQSKPGHPVLRDIISRITNQTLEMKKAGKLSAFQGNRVVDLTGPAVWTDTIMDYFNDERYFDMENSKGRIDYRNFTGMETSKRVGDVVVLPITSFSPGVGQMGAKDYDDPMAFVKHDFEGTWKPESERHIGEVVQELGEGQGEAPQGQ
;
A
#
# COMPACT_ATOMS: atom_id res chain seq x y z
N MET A 1 32.34 61.36 13.79
CA MET A 1 32.91 61.13 15.14
C MET A 1 31.80 61.32 16.16
N LEU A 2 31.37 60.25 16.82
CA LEU A 2 30.28 60.31 17.81
C LEU A 2 30.74 61.09 19.05
N ASN A 3 29.93 62.05 19.49
CA ASN A 3 30.19 62.85 20.69
C ASN A 3 30.20 61.92 21.93
N PRO A 4 31.19 62.02 22.83
CA PRO A 4 31.32 61.14 24.00
C PRO A 4 30.07 61.11 24.90
N ARG A 5 29.26 62.18 24.91
CA ARG A 5 27.98 62.18 25.63
C ARG A 5 26.91 61.26 25.01
N ARG A 6 26.91 61.12 23.68
CA ARG A 6 25.95 60.22 22.98
C ARG A 6 26.39 58.76 23.06
N ALA A 7 27.70 58.50 23.11
CA ALA A 7 28.24 57.16 23.33
C ALA A 7 27.91 56.62 24.73
N LEU A 8 27.99 57.46 25.76
CA LEU A 8 27.62 57.09 27.15
C LEU A 8 26.13 56.79 27.30
N ILE A 9 25.26 57.56 26.63
CA ILE A 9 23.81 57.32 26.65
C ILE A 9 23.46 56.01 25.94
N ALA A 10 24.08 55.72 24.79
CA ALA A 10 23.88 54.47 24.07
C ALA A 10 24.37 53.25 24.88
N ALA A 11 25.52 53.36 25.54
CA ALA A 11 26.06 52.30 26.39
C ALA A 11 25.16 52.05 27.62
N ALA A 12 24.66 53.10 28.27
CA ALA A 12 23.72 52.99 29.40
C ALA A 12 22.38 52.35 28.97
N PHE A 13 21.87 52.70 27.79
CA PHE A 13 20.64 52.11 27.25
C PHE A 13 20.82 50.61 26.96
N ILE A 14 21.91 50.21 26.31
CA ILE A 14 22.20 48.81 25.99
C ILE A 14 22.37 47.98 27.28
N LEU A 15 23.07 48.51 28.29
CA LEU A 15 23.24 47.84 29.58
C LEU A 15 21.90 47.72 30.34
N THR A 16 21.02 48.71 30.23
CA THR A 16 19.68 48.68 30.87
C THR A 16 18.78 47.66 30.19
N VAL A 17 18.77 47.59 28.85
CA VAL A 17 18.01 46.59 28.09
C VAL A 17 18.54 45.19 28.37
N PHE A 18 19.87 45.01 28.41
CA PHE A 18 20.48 43.73 28.75
C PHE A 18 20.15 43.29 30.19
N PHE A 19 20.15 44.22 31.15
CA PHE A 19 19.76 43.96 32.54
C PHE A 19 18.27 43.60 32.69
N LEU A 20 17.39 44.24 31.92
CA LEU A 20 15.95 43.94 31.94
C LEU A 20 15.62 42.59 31.28
N ILE A 21 16.33 42.21 30.21
CA ILE A 21 16.15 40.91 29.54
C ILE A 21 16.74 39.78 30.38
N THR A 22 17.90 39.98 31.02
CA THR A 22 18.55 38.96 31.87
C THR A 22 17.89 38.76 33.24
N ARG A 23 17.06 39.71 33.71
CA ARG A 23 16.25 39.54 34.93
C ARG A 23 14.93 38.81 34.72
N SER A 24 14.48 38.57 33.48
CA SER A 24 13.12 38.07 33.23
C SER A 24 12.98 36.55 33.06
N HIS A 25 14.03 35.74 33.22
CA HIS A 25 13.90 34.28 33.14
C HIS A 25 14.69 33.54 34.22
N ASN A 26 13.96 33.20 35.29
CA ASN A 26 14.07 32.11 36.27
C ASN A 26 13.46 32.63 37.57
N SER A 27 12.61 31.96 38.35
CA SER A 27 11.77 30.75 38.33
C SER A 27 11.02 30.83 39.68
N GLU A 28 9.77 30.33 39.82
CA GLU A 28 9.28 29.56 40.99
C GLU A 28 7.73 29.49 41.14
N SER A 29 7.25 28.30 41.51
CA SER A 29 5.99 28.02 42.24
C SER A 29 6.29 27.99 43.76
N PRO A 30 5.34 27.70 44.69
CA PRO A 30 3.96 28.18 44.91
C PRO A 30 3.76 28.72 46.36
N THR A 31 2.68 29.49 46.66
CA THR A 31 1.71 29.27 47.78
C THR A 31 0.67 30.40 47.99
N THR A 32 -0.60 29.98 47.90
CA THR A 32 -1.79 30.27 48.73
C THR A 32 -2.35 31.69 48.95
N SER A 33 -3.42 32.00 48.21
CA SER A 33 -4.65 32.64 48.74
C SER A 33 -5.85 32.30 47.83
N GLU A 34 -6.96 31.80 48.40
CA GLU A 34 -8.18 31.30 47.73
C GLU A 34 -8.83 32.25 46.70
N PRO A 35 -9.41 31.69 45.63
CA PRO A 35 -10.75 32.10 45.17
C PRO A 35 -11.70 30.89 44.95
N LYS A 36 -12.88 30.94 45.56
CA LYS A 36 -13.87 29.86 45.69
C LYS A 36 -14.67 29.47 44.44
N ASP A 37 -14.35 29.99 43.26
CA ASP A 37 -15.17 29.78 42.06
C ASP A 37 -14.51 28.90 40.97
N ALA A 38 -13.25 28.48 41.17
CA ALA A 38 -12.51 27.66 40.19
C ALA A 38 -12.48 26.15 40.51
N GLU A 39 -12.87 25.75 41.72
CA GLU A 39 -12.76 24.36 42.19
C GLU A 39 -13.98 23.50 41.77
N ALA A 40 -15.14 24.13 41.53
CA ALA A 40 -16.33 23.45 41.02
C ALA A 40 -16.17 22.97 39.56
N ASP A 41 -15.46 23.73 38.72
CA ASP A 41 -15.22 23.38 37.31
C ASP A 41 -14.10 22.35 37.16
N ALA A 42 -13.06 22.40 38.00
CA ALA A 42 -11.97 21.43 37.98
C ALA A 42 -12.39 20.04 38.49
N LEU A 43 -13.27 19.97 39.50
CA LEU A 43 -13.85 18.71 39.98
C LEU A 43 -14.88 18.12 39.01
N SER A 44 -15.55 18.96 38.21
CA SER A 44 -16.43 18.52 37.10
C SER A 44 -15.62 17.92 35.94
N ALA A 45 -14.47 18.52 35.61
CA ALA A 45 -13.58 18.04 34.56
C ALA A 45 -12.81 16.76 34.95
N ALA A 46 -12.36 16.64 36.20
CA ALA A 46 -11.62 15.45 36.67
C ALA A 46 -12.51 14.21 36.82
N ASN A 47 -13.82 14.38 37.07
CA ASN A 47 -14.80 13.28 37.08
C ASN A 47 -15.24 12.84 35.68
N ALA A 48 -14.89 13.57 34.61
CA ALA A 48 -15.25 13.20 33.25
C ALA A 48 -14.35 12.11 32.64
N GLN A 49 -13.17 11.84 33.24
CA GLN A 49 -12.22 10.82 32.77
C GLN A 49 -12.48 9.41 33.34
N GLN A 50 -13.44 9.23 34.25
CA GLN A 50 -13.94 7.91 34.65
C GLN A 50 -15.22 7.53 33.88
N ARG A 51 -15.21 7.73 32.55
CA ARG A 51 -16.13 6.96 31.73
C ARG A 51 -15.56 5.56 31.62
N ALA A 52 -16.24 4.60 32.26
CA ALA A 52 -16.01 3.18 32.03
C ALA A 52 -15.87 2.96 30.51
N ALA A 53 -14.83 2.23 30.10
CA ALA A 53 -14.67 1.83 28.71
C ALA A 53 -16.01 1.24 28.24
N PRO A 54 -16.52 1.64 27.06
CA PRO A 54 -17.76 1.07 26.54
C PRO A 54 -17.63 -0.46 26.57
N PRO A 55 -18.71 -1.19 26.94
CA PRO A 55 -18.67 -2.64 26.93
C PRO A 55 -18.19 -3.12 25.57
N PRO A 56 -17.37 -4.19 25.51
CA PRO A 56 -16.92 -4.73 24.24
C PRO A 56 -18.15 -4.99 23.35
N PRO A 57 -18.04 -4.71 22.05
CA PRO A 57 -19.16 -4.93 21.15
C PRO A 57 -19.66 -6.37 21.30
N PRO A 58 -20.99 -6.59 21.31
CA PRO A 58 -21.55 -7.92 21.47
C PRO A 58 -20.94 -8.86 20.43
N GLN A 59 -20.45 -10.02 20.88
CA GLN A 59 -19.90 -11.02 19.97
C GLN A 59 -20.98 -11.45 18.98
N LYS A 60 -20.74 -11.19 17.69
CA LYS A 60 -21.64 -11.63 16.62
C LYS A 60 -21.68 -13.16 16.60
N PRO A 61 -22.86 -13.77 16.48
CA PRO A 61 -22.98 -15.22 16.42
C PRO A 61 -22.20 -15.75 15.20
N MET A 62 -21.44 -16.82 15.38
CA MET A 62 -20.76 -17.45 14.25
C MET A 62 -21.82 -18.08 13.33
N ILE A 63 -22.06 -17.47 12.18
CA ILE A 63 -23.00 -17.97 11.16
C ILE A 63 -22.24 -18.71 10.06
N ASP A 64 -22.91 -19.66 9.42
CA ASP A 64 -22.40 -20.27 8.20
C ASP A 64 -22.46 -19.23 7.06
N MET A 65 -21.29 -18.77 6.63
CA MET A 65 -21.13 -17.78 5.56
C MET A 65 -20.90 -18.42 4.18
N SER A 66 -20.92 -19.74 4.05
CA SER A 66 -20.56 -20.44 2.79
C SER A 66 -21.43 -20.03 1.59
N GLY A 67 -22.70 -19.70 1.81
CA GLY A 67 -23.62 -19.24 0.77
C GLY A 67 -23.63 -17.72 0.51
N MET A 68 -22.86 -16.94 1.27
CA MET A 68 -22.83 -15.48 1.14
C MET A 68 -21.83 -15.01 0.09
N SER A 69 -22.11 -13.90 -0.57
CA SER A 69 -21.14 -13.17 -1.38
C SER A 69 -20.04 -12.54 -0.51
N THR A 70 -18.88 -12.24 -1.11
CA THR A 70 -17.78 -11.54 -0.41
C THR A 70 -18.24 -10.23 0.22
N TYR A 71 -19.13 -9.49 -0.47
CA TYR A 71 -19.71 -8.25 0.06
C TYR A 71 -20.55 -8.50 1.31
N GLU A 72 -21.44 -9.50 1.30
CA GLU A 72 -22.28 -9.83 2.44
C GLU A 72 -21.45 -10.31 3.63
N LYS A 73 -20.39 -11.08 3.38
CA LYS A 73 -19.42 -11.48 4.42
C LYS A 73 -18.75 -10.28 5.07
N LEU A 74 -18.30 -9.32 4.25
CA LEU A 74 -17.65 -8.10 4.72
C LEU A 74 -18.63 -7.20 5.49
N ALA A 75 -19.84 -7.00 4.97
CA ALA A 75 -20.88 -6.23 5.64
C ALA A 75 -21.30 -6.88 6.97
N TYR A 76 -21.29 -8.22 7.04
CA TYR A 76 -21.54 -8.95 8.27
C TYR A 76 -20.39 -8.83 9.28
N ALA A 77 -19.14 -8.88 8.82
CA ALA A 77 -17.98 -8.77 9.69
C ALA A 77 -17.78 -7.31 10.20
N TYR A 78 -17.94 -6.33 9.32
CA TYR A 78 -17.66 -4.92 9.54
C TYR A 78 -18.93 -4.09 9.39
N ASP A 79 -19.54 -3.76 10.53
CA ASP A 79 -20.74 -2.91 10.52
C ASP A 79 -20.38 -1.50 10.10
N TYR A 80 -21.17 -0.94 9.19
CA TYR A 80 -21.10 0.46 8.82
C TYR A 80 -22.21 1.23 9.54
N ASP A 81 -21.85 1.92 10.63
CA ASP A 81 -22.76 2.78 11.39
C ASP A 81 -22.42 4.26 11.15
N ILE A 82 -23.35 4.96 10.49
CA ILE A 82 -23.20 6.38 10.11
C ILE A 82 -23.19 7.29 11.34
N GLU A 83 -23.85 6.90 12.42
CA GLU A 83 -23.92 7.71 13.65
C GLU A 83 -22.69 7.50 14.54
N SER A 84 -21.91 6.45 14.28
CA SER A 84 -20.67 6.19 14.99
C SER A 84 -19.59 7.20 14.60
N LYS A 85 -18.74 7.57 15.56
CA LYS A 85 -17.58 8.42 15.28
C LYS A 85 -16.53 7.61 14.52
N PHE A 86 -15.80 8.28 13.62
CA PHE A 86 -14.60 7.70 13.02
C PHE A 86 -13.65 7.21 14.12
N PRO A 87 -13.08 6.00 13.98
CA PRO A 87 -11.98 5.57 14.82
C PRO A 87 -10.83 6.58 14.75
N ALA A 88 -10.20 6.85 15.88
CA ALA A 88 -9.07 7.78 15.96
C ALA A 88 -7.76 7.14 15.44
N TYR A 89 -7.82 6.54 14.25
CA TYR A 89 -6.72 5.88 13.58
C TYR A 89 -6.59 6.38 12.15
N ILE A 90 -5.36 6.63 11.70
CA ILE A 90 -5.00 6.97 10.34
C ILE A 90 -4.04 5.89 9.85
N TRP A 91 -4.43 5.16 8.81
CA TRP A 91 -3.66 4.04 8.29
C TRP A 91 -3.04 4.47 6.96
N GLN A 92 -1.71 4.42 6.88
CA GLN A 92 -0.96 4.71 5.67
C GLN A 92 -0.18 3.47 5.24
N THR A 93 -0.20 3.12 3.97
CA THR A 93 0.64 2.02 3.46
C THR A 93 1.91 2.58 2.83
N TRP A 94 3.06 1.98 3.12
CA TRP A 94 4.32 2.33 2.48
C TRP A 94 5.27 1.12 2.42
N LYS A 95 6.35 1.19 1.64
CA LYS A 95 7.31 0.07 1.56
C LYS A 95 8.14 -0.09 2.84
N LYS A 96 8.44 1.03 3.50
CA LYS A 96 9.40 1.14 4.60
C LYS A 96 8.80 1.87 5.79
N THR A 97 9.33 1.62 6.98
CA THR A 97 8.91 2.37 8.18
C THR A 97 9.57 3.75 8.21
N PRO A 98 8.90 4.80 8.76
CA PRO A 98 9.49 6.12 8.97
C PRO A 98 10.77 6.11 9.83
N SER A 99 10.95 5.05 10.62
CA SER A 99 12.16 4.84 11.45
C SER A 99 13.39 4.40 10.65
N GLU A 100 13.24 3.96 9.40
CA GLU A 100 14.37 3.64 8.53
C GLU A 100 15.12 4.92 8.10
N ALA A 101 16.45 4.82 8.00
CA ALA A 101 17.33 5.96 7.79
C ALA A 101 17.09 6.67 6.45
N ASP A 102 16.71 5.92 5.42
CA ASP A 102 16.52 6.35 4.04
C ASP A 102 15.05 6.64 3.67
N PHE A 103 14.19 6.85 4.66
CA PHE A 103 12.80 7.26 4.42
C PHE A 103 12.75 8.72 3.94
N GLU A 104 12.33 8.94 2.69
CA GLU A 104 12.42 10.23 2.00
C GLU A 104 11.33 11.25 2.42
N PHE A 105 10.22 10.80 2.99
CA PHE A 105 9.01 11.62 3.18
C PHE A 105 8.66 11.90 4.65
N ARG A 106 9.67 12.01 5.53
CA ARG A 106 9.44 12.11 6.99
C ARG A 106 8.59 13.32 7.38
N GLU A 107 8.81 14.47 6.74
CA GLU A 107 8.05 15.69 7.07
C GLU A 107 6.57 15.55 6.66
N GLN A 108 6.30 14.98 5.49
CA GLN A 108 4.95 14.74 4.98
C GLN A 108 4.23 13.68 5.82
N GLU A 109 4.93 12.61 6.20
CA GLU A 109 4.41 11.58 7.08
C GLU A 109 4.06 12.16 8.46
N ALA A 110 4.99 12.89 9.09
CA ALA A 110 4.79 13.48 10.41
C ALA A 110 3.65 14.51 10.45
N SER A 111 3.35 15.16 9.32
CA SER A 111 2.27 16.15 9.23
C SER A 111 0.91 15.60 9.64
N TRP A 112 0.63 14.31 9.39
CA TRP A 112 -0.61 13.66 9.83
C TRP A 112 -0.75 13.65 11.36
N SER A 113 0.34 13.36 12.07
CA SER A 113 0.34 13.37 13.55
C SER A 113 0.28 14.79 14.12
N ILE A 114 0.86 15.77 13.43
CA ILE A 114 0.88 17.19 13.85
C ILE A 114 -0.52 17.81 13.69
N GLU A 115 -1.15 17.62 12.53
CA GLU A 115 -2.43 18.25 12.20
C GLU A 115 -3.63 17.51 12.82
N HIS A 116 -3.45 16.29 13.31
CA HIS A 116 -4.51 15.49 13.95
C HIS A 116 -4.14 15.01 15.36
N PRO A 117 -3.95 15.96 16.30
CA PRO A 117 -3.60 15.63 17.67
C PRO A 117 -4.69 14.80 18.32
N GLY A 118 -4.36 13.54 18.66
CA GLY A 118 -5.29 12.57 19.25
C GLY A 118 -5.65 11.39 18.34
N PHE A 119 -5.23 11.40 17.08
CA PHE A 119 -5.29 10.23 16.21
C PHE A 119 -3.98 9.45 16.29
N ILE A 120 -4.07 8.13 16.17
CA ILE A 120 -2.91 7.25 16.02
C ILE A 120 -2.66 7.07 14.53
N HIS A 121 -1.52 7.55 14.05
CA HIS A 121 -1.09 7.36 12.66
C HIS A 121 -0.10 6.20 12.58
N GLU A 122 -0.46 5.19 11.78
CA GLU A 122 0.32 3.97 11.60
C GLU A 122 0.70 3.79 10.14
N VAL A 123 2.01 3.62 9.90
CA VAL A 123 2.54 3.25 8.57
C VAL A 123 2.69 1.73 8.48
N ILE A 124 1.80 1.12 7.70
CA ILE A 124 1.75 -0.32 7.43
C ILE A 124 2.72 -0.64 6.29
N THR A 125 3.77 -1.40 6.62
CA THR A 125 4.74 -1.89 5.64
C THR A 125 4.26 -3.13 4.89
N ASP A 126 4.89 -3.47 3.77
CA ASP A 126 4.60 -4.72 3.03
C ASP A 126 4.69 -5.97 3.93
N SER A 127 5.64 -5.99 4.89
CA SER A 127 5.80 -7.11 5.84
C SER A 127 4.70 -7.18 6.90
N VAL A 128 4.11 -6.04 7.28
CA VAL A 128 3.03 -5.96 8.27
C VAL A 128 1.67 -6.18 7.61
N ALA A 129 1.49 -5.69 6.38
CA ALA A 129 0.24 -5.77 5.62
C ALA A 129 -0.29 -7.21 5.55
N ASP A 130 0.58 -8.19 5.36
CA ASP A 130 0.22 -9.61 5.30
C ASP A 130 -0.36 -10.16 6.58
N THR A 131 0.23 -9.78 7.71
CA THR A 131 -0.22 -10.19 9.03
C THR A 131 -1.53 -9.50 9.37
N LEU A 132 -1.64 -8.22 9.02
CA LEU A 132 -2.82 -7.41 9.23
C LEU A 132 -4.01 -7.92 8.40
N LEU A 133 -3.80 -8.27 7.13
CA LEU A 133 -4.82 -8.87 6.29
C LEU A 133 -5.29 -10.20 6.87
N GLN A 134 -4.38 -11.07 7.33
CA GLN A 134 -4.75 -12.33 7.97
C GLN A 134 -5.54 -12.11 9.27
N LEU A 135 -5.14 -11.13 10.08
CA LEU A 135 -5.81 -10.81 11.33
C LEU A 135 -7.24 -10.28 11.10
N LEU A 136 -7.40 -9.38 10.13
CA LEU A 136 -8.68 -8.73 9.84
C LEU A 136 -9.59 -9.60 8.99
N TYR A 137 -9.05 -10.24 7.96
CA TYR A 137 -9.84 -10.91 6.93
C TYR A 137 -9.64 -12.43 6.91
N GLY A 138 -9.01 -13.02 7.92
CA GLY A 138 -8.79 -14.47 8.03
C GLY A 138 -10.06 -15.32 7.93
N SER A 139 -11.22 -14.77 8.32
CA SER A 139 -12.52 -15.44 8.20
C SER A 139 -13.18 -15.28 6.82
N ILE A 140 -12.60 -14.50 5.91
CA ILE A 140 -13.09 -14.22 4.57
C ILE A 140 -11.97 -14.56 3.58
N PRO A 141 -11.75 -15.85 3.27
CA PRO A 141 -10.59 -16.31 2.52
C PRO A 141 -10.48 -15.64 1.14
N GLU A 142 -11.61 -15.25 0.52
CA GLU A 142 -11.62 -14.54 -0.76
C GLU A 142 -10.81 -13.24 -0.76
N VAL A 143 -10.73 -12.55 0.38
CA VAL A 143 -9.94 -11.32 0.54
C VAL A 143 -8.44 -11.64 0.54
N LEU A 144 -8.05 -12.78 1.12
CA LEU A 144 -6.67 -13.23 1.19
C LEU A 144 -6.18 -13.86 -0.11
N GLU A 145 -7.10 -14.35 -0.93
CA GLU A 145 -6.85 -14.97 -2.23
C GLU A 145 -6.62 -13.97 -3.38
N ALA A 146 -6.68 -12.66 -3.10
CA ALA A 146 -6.28 -11.65 -4.07
C ALA A 146 -4.86 -11.94 -4.58
N ARG A 147 -4.70 -12.09 -5.91
CA ARG A 147 -3.45 -12.55 -6.54
C ARG A 147 -2.32 -11.57 -6.26
N ARG A 148 -1.34 -12.01 -5.47
CA ARG A 148 -0.16 -11.21 -5.08
C ARG A 148 0.96 -11.24 -6.11
N ILE A 149 0.97 -12.26 -6.97
CA ILE A 149 1.86 -12.35 -8.12
C ILE A 149 1.06 -12.76 -9.35
N GLN A 150 1.63 -12.51 -10.51
CA GLN A 150 1.15 -13.05 -11.77
C GLN A 150 2.32 -13.58 -12.59
N PHE A 151 2.16 -14.75 -13.19
CA PHE A 151 3.17 -15.29 -14.10
C PHE A 151 3.09 -14.60 -15.47
N CYS A 152 4.25 -14.36 -16.06
CA CYS A 152 4.34 -13.96 -17.46
C CYS A 152 3.63 -14.98 -18.35
N GLN A 153 2.81 -14.49 -19.28
CA GLN A 153 2.02 -15.33 -20.19
C GLN A 153 2.36 -15.13 -21.67
N TRP A 154 3.26 -14.21 -21.99
CA TRP A 154 3.59 -13.82 -23.37
C TRP A 154 4.95 -14.36 -23.85
N THR A 155 5.78 -14.90 -22.94
CA THR A 155 6.99 -15.66 -23.27
C THR A 155 6.98 -16.99 -22.54
N ILE A 156 6.68 -18.08 -23.26
CA ILE A 156 6.55 -19.43 -22.70
C ILE A 156 7.21 -20.43 -23.64
N GLN A 157 7.91 -21.41 -23.06
CA GLN A 157 8.33 -22.62 -23.77
C GLN A 157 7.73 -23.85 -23.07
N SER A 158 7.11 -24.75 -23.83
CA SER A 158 6.51 -25.96 -23.29
C SER A 158 6.57 -27.11 -24.29
N LYS A 159 6.65 -28.34 -23.78
CA LYS A 159 6.38 -29.54 -24.59
C LYS A 159 4.88 -29.59 -24.96
N PRO A 160 4.53 -30.17 -26.12
CA PRO A 160 3.14 -30.44 -26.46
C PRO A 160 2.47 -31.30 -25.38
N GLY A 161 1.25 -30.91 -24.99
CA GLY A 161 0.44 -31.70 -24.05
C GLY A 161 0.78 -31.54 -22.57
N HIS A 162 1.62 -30.57 -22.19
CA HIS A 162 1.86 -30.26 -20.78
C HIS A 162 0.53 -29.95 -20.04
N PRO A 163 0.31 -30.47 -18.82
CA PRO A 163 -0.96 -30.32 -18.09
C PRO A 163 -1.43 -28.87 -17.94
N VAL A 164 -0.55 -27.95 -17.55
CA VAL A 164 -0.86 -26.50 -17.47
C VAL A 164 -1.51 -25.98 -18.75
N LEU A 165 -0.98 -26.35 -19.93
CA LEU A 165 -1.52 -25.90 -21.21
C LEU A 165 -2.88 -26.54 -21.51
N ARG A 166 -3.07 -27.82 -21.17
CA ARG A 166 -4.36 -28.49 -21.35
C ARG A 166 -5.43 -27.85 -20.47
N ASP A 167 -5.09 -27.55 -19.22
CA ASP A 167 -6.03 -27.03 -18.24
C ASP A 167 -6.42 -25.59 -18.55
N ILE A 168 -5.47 -24.71 -18.94
CA ILE A 168 -5.83 -23.33 -19.31
C ILE A 168 -6.73 -23.31 -20.56
N ILE A 169 -6.43 -24.14 -21.56
CA ILE A 169 -7.25 -24.26 -22.78
C ILE A 169 -8.65 -24.74 -22.41
N SER A 170 -8.75 -25.76 -21.55
CA SER A 170 -10.03 -26.29 -21.08
C SER A 170 -10.85 -25.24 -20.32
N ARG A 171 -10.23 -24.53 -19.38
CA ARG A 171 -10.87 -23.44 -18.60
C ARG A 171 -11.43 -22.35 -19.53
N ILE A 172 -10.59 -21.81 -20.41
CA ILE A 172 -11.00 -20.76 -21.36
C ILE A 172 -12.12 -21.26 -22.26
N THR A 173 -11.99 -22.47 -22.82
CA THR A 173 -12.98 -23.05 -23.73
C THR A 173 -14.32 -23.24 -23.04
N ASN A 174 -14.33 -23.86 -21.86
CA ASN A 174 -15.56 -24.13 -21.12
C ASN A 174 -16.25 -22.83 -20.70
N GLN A 175 -15.50 -21.84 -20.19
CA GLN A 175 -16.05 -20.54 -19.84
C GLN A 175 -16.63 -19.82 -21.07
N THR A 176 -15.96 -19.92 -22.22
CA THR A 176 -16.45 -19.37 -23.50
C THR A 176 -17.74 -20.05 -23.95
N LEU A 177 -17.82 -21.38 -23.84
CA LEU A 177 -19.02 -22.15 -24.17
C LEU A 177 -20.20 -21.82 -23.24
N GLU A 178 -19.96 -21.64 -21.95
CA GLU A 178 -20.99 -21.20 -21.00
C GLU A 178 -21.48 -19.78 -21.29
N MET A 179 -20.58 -18.84 -21.61
CA MET A 179 -20.97 -17.50 -22.05
C MET A 179 -21.80 -17.53 -23.33
N LYS A 180 -21.46 -18.42 -24.28
CA LYS A 180 -22.24 -18.63 -25.51
C LYS A 180 -23.63 -19.16 -25.19
N LYS A 181 -23.72 -20.18 -24.35
CA LYS A 181 -24.99 -20.79 -23.92
C LYS A 181 -25.89 -19.79 -23.18
N ALA A 182 -25.29 -18.90 -22.38
CA ALA A 182 -25.99 -17.81 -21.69
C ALA A 182 -26.35 -16.61 -22.60
N GLY A 183 -26.01 -16.65 -23.90
CA GLY A 183 -26.25 -15.54 -24.83
C GLY A 183 -25.39 -14.29 -24.57
N LYS A 184 -24.34 -14.42 -23.74
CA LYS A 184 -23.47 -13.30 -23.32
C LYS A 184 -22.25 -13.11 -24.21
N LEU A 185 -21.88 -14.11 -25.02
CA LEU A 185 -20.66 -14.06 -25.83
C LEU A 185 -20.65 -12.92 -26.86
N SER A 186 -21.78 -12.63 -27.50
CA SER A 186 -21.89 -11.53 -28.47
C SER A 186 -21.80 -10.14 -27.83
N ALA A 187 -22.09 -10.04 -26.53
CA ALA A 187 -21.96 -8.82 -25.74
C ALA A 187 -20.60 -8.73 -25.02
N PHE A 188 -19.71 -9.70 -25.24
CA PHE A 188 -18.38 -9.70 -24.65
C PHE A 188 -17.54 -8.58 -25.26
N GLN A 189 -17.23 -7.58 -24.45
CA GLN A 189 -16.38 -6.47 -24.85
C GLN A 189 -14.91 -6.87 -24.75
N GLY A 190 -14.08 -6.39 -25.69
CA GLY A 190 -12.64 -6.70 -25.72
C GLY A 190 -11.88 -6.27 -24.46
N ASN A 191 -12.39 -5.28 -23.72
CA ASN A 191 -11.83 -4.86 -22.43
C ASN A 191 -11.90 -5.94 -21.33
N ARG A 192 -12.71 -6.98 -21.50
CA ARG A 192 -12.83 -8.11 -20.57
C ARG A 192 -11.99 -9.32 -20.98
N VAL A 193 -11.20 -9.22 -22.05
CA VAL A 193 -10.33 -10.32 -22.51
C VAL A 193 -9.37 -10.78 -21.40
N VAL A 194 -8.91 -9.85 -20.56
CA VAL A 194 -8.02 -10.12 -19.42
C VAL A 194 -8.70 -11.00 -18.36
N ASP A 195 -10.01 -10.85 -18.14
CA ASP A 195 -10.76 -11.72 -17.21
C ASP A 195 -10.80 -13.17 -17.69
N LEU A 196 -10.82 -13.37 -19.01
CA LEU A 196 -11.00 -14.69 -19.63
C LEU A 196 -9.67 -15.39 -19.93
N THR A 197 -8.68 -14.67 -20.44
CA THR A 197 -7.41 -15.24 -20.93
C THR A 197 -6.18 -14.56 -20.34
N GLY A 198 -6.37 -13.63 -19.42
CA GLY A 198 -5.29 -12.81 -18.87
C GLY A 198 -4.40 -13.54 -17.87
N PRO A 199 -3.45 -12.80 -17.27
CA PRO A 199 -2.42 -13.38 -16.42
C PRO A 199 -2.99 -13.96 -15.11
N ALA A 200 -4.17 -13.53 -14.67
CA ALA A 200 -4.83 -14.04 -13.47
C ALA A 200 -5.19 -15.53 -13.60
N VAL A 201 -6.00 -15.90 -14.60
CA VAL A 201 -6.40 -17.31 -14.84
C VAL A 201 -5.22 -18.19 -15.22
N TRP A 202 -4.22 -17.62 -15.91
CA TRP A 202 -2.96 -18.30 -16.21
C TRP A 202 -2.20 -18.65 -14.92
N THR A 203 -2.12 -17.70 -13.99
CA THR A 203 -1.44 -17.89 -12.72
C THR A 203 -2.13 -18.95 -11.87
N ASP A 204 -3.46 -18.93 -11.78
CA ASP A 204 -4.20 -19.95 -11.03
C ASP A 204 -3.96 -21.33 -11.62
N THR A 205 -3.97 -21.46 -12.95
CA THR A 205 -3.75 -22.75 -13.61
C THR A 205 -2.37 -23.33 -13.29
N ILE A 206 -1.34 -22.48 -13.23
CA ILE A 206 0.01 -22.91 -12.83
C ILE A 206 0.04 -23.28 -11.34
N MET A 207 -0.57 -22.48 -10.47
CA MET A 207 -0.60 -22.74 -9.03
C MET A 207 -1.38 -24.02 -8.70
N ASP A 208 -2.49 -24.27 -9.38
CA ASP A 208 -3.26 -25.50 -9.28
C ASP A 208 -2.41 -26.70 -9.71
N TYR A 209 -1.70 -26.59 -10.84
CA TYR A 209 -0.79 -27.63 -11.29
C TYR A 209 0.30 -27.95 -10.26
N PHE A 210 0.95 -26.94 -9.67
CA PHE A 210 1.99 -27.13 -8.65
C PHE A 210 1.51 -27.78 -7.36
N ASN A 211 0.21 -27.81 -7.11
CA ASN A 211 -0.39 -28.39 -5.91
C ASN A 211 -1.32 -29.56 -6.23
N ASP A 212 -1.16 -30.18 -7.40
CA ASP A 212 -1.98 -31.28 -7.87
C ASP A 212 -1.32 -32.63 -7.54
N GLU A 213 -1.98 -33.41 -6.69
CA GLU A 213 -1.54 -34.74 -6.25
C GLU A 213 -1.37 -35.75 -7.39
N ARG A 214 -1.96 -35.50 -8.56
CA ARG A 214 -1.77 -36.35 -9.75
C ARG A 214 -0.35 -36.26 -10.33
N TYR A 215 0.34 -35.15 -10.07
CA TYR A 215 1.66 -34.86 -10.62
C TYR A 215 2.76 -34.74 -9.56
N PHE A 216 2.39 -34.45 -8.31
CA PHE A 216 3.31 -34.18 -7.21
C PHE A 216 2.99 -35.02 -5.98
N ASP A 217 4.04 -35.49 -5.28
CA ASP A 217 3.90 -36.09 -3.95
C ASP A 217 3.66 -34.99 -2.93
N MET A 218 2.40 -34.80 -2.56
CA MET A 218 1.98 -33.75 -1.63
C MET A 218 2.30 -34.10 -0.18
N GLU A 219 2.34 -35.39 0.18
CA GLU A 219 2.59 -35.86 1.55
C GLU A 219 4.03 -35.59 1.99
N ASN A 220 4.99 -35.80 1.08
CA ASN A 220 6.42 -35.60 1.36
C ASN A 220 6.99 -34.28 0.81
N SER A 221 6.14 -33.41 0.28
CA SER A 221 6.55 -32.09 -0.22
C SER A 221 7.03 -31.18 0.92
N LYS A 222 7.80 -30.13 0.59
CA LYS A 222 8.24 -29.10 1.55
C LYS A 222 7.10 -28.17 2.00
N GLY A 223 5.86 -28.46 1.63
CA GLY A 223 4.69 -27.63 1.84
C GLY A 223 4.05 -27.15 0.54
N ARG A 224 2.90 -26.49 0.68
CA ARG A 224 2.11 -25.91 -0.42
C ARG A 224 2.95 -24.91 -1.22
N ILE A 225 2.82 -24.97 -2.54
CA ILE A 225 3.39 -23.97 -3.43
C ILE A 225 2.44 -22.78 -3.53
N ASP A 226 2.86 -21.61 -3.07
CA ASP A 226 2.12 -20.35 -3.12
C ASP A 226 3.00 -19.19 -3.65
N TYR A 227 2.44 -17.98 -3.65
CA TYR A 227 3.14 -16.80 -4.15
C TYR A 227 4.47 -16.52 -3.42
N ARG A 228 4.59 -16.89 -2.13
CA ARG A 228 5.81 -16.67 -1.31
C ARG A 228 6.98 -17.46 -1.87
N ASN A 229 6.71 -18.55 -2.58
CA ASN A 229 7.76 -19.32 -3.23
C ASN A 229 8.38 -18.59 -4.43
N PHE A 230 7.75 -17.56 -4.97
CA PHE A 230 8.22 -16.86 -6.18
C PHE A 230 8.46 -15.35 -5.98
N THR A 231 7.95 -14.75 -4.90
CA THR A 231 8.23 -13.36 -4.55
C THR A 231 9.73 -13.13 -4.34
N GLY A 232 10.28 -12.08 -4.96
CA GLY A 232 11.68 -11.69 -4.78
C GLY A 232 12.69 -12.64 -5.42
N MET A 233 12.28 -13.51 -6.35
CA MET A 233 13.21 -14.34 -7.10
C MET A 233 14.22 -13.50 -7.88
N GLU A 234 15.51 -13.77 -7.69
CA GLU A 234 16.60 -13.19 -8.49
C GLU A 234 17.18 -14.20 -9.51
N THR A 235 16.98 -15.50 -9.30
CA THR A 235 17.44 -16.56 -10.19
C THR A 235 16.28 -17.46 -10.60
N SER A 236 16.50 -18.34 -11.57
CA SER A 236 15.50 -19.33 -11.97
C SER A 236 15.16 -20.29 -10.82
N LYS A 237 13.91 -20.73 -10.78
CA LYS A 237 13.41 -21.71 -9.82
C LYS A 237 12.68 -22.82 -10.55
N ARG A 238 13.01 -24.07 -10.20
CA ARG A 238 12.37 -25.26 -10.75
C ARG A 238 11.35 -25.84 -9.77
N VAL A 239 10.16 -26.16 -10.27
CA VAL A 239 9.12 -26.89 -9.55
C VAL A 239 8.67 -28.04 -10.46
N GLY A 240 9.02 -29.28 -10.09
CA GLY A 240 8.79 -30.46 -10.94
C GLY A 240 9.45 -30.35 -12.31
N ASP A 241 8.63 -30.27 -13.34
CA ASP A 241 9.01 -30.12 -14.75
C ASP A 241 8.88 -28.69 -15.30
N VAL A 242 8.52 -27.71 -14.45
CA VAL A 242 8.42 -26.30 -14.81
C VAL A 242 9.60 -25.51 -14.25
N VAL A 243 10.14 -24.59 -15.05
CA VAL A 243 11.11 -23.59 -14.61
C VAL A 243 10.48 -22.20 -14.71
N VAL A 244 10.54 -21.48 -13.61
CA VAL A 244 10.10 -20.07 -13.50
C VAL A 244 11.34 -19.19 -13.49
N LEU A 245 11.27 -18.08 -14.22
CA LEU A 245 12.33 -17.07 -14.29
C LEU A 245 11.94 -15.82 -13.49
N PRO A 246 12.93 -15.05 -12.98
CA PRO A 246 12.69 -13.83 -12.21
C PRO A 246 12.09 -12.72 -13.08
N ILE A 247 11.55 -11.68 -12.43
CA ILE A 247 10.96 -10.51 -13.11
C ILE A 247 11.96 -9.85 -14.10
N THR A 248 13.25 -9.79 -13.73
CA THR A 248 14.33 -9.29 -14.59
C THR A 248 14.34 -9.95 -15.97
N SER A 249 13.95 -11.22 -16.09
CA SER A 249 13.91 -11.93 -17.37
C SER A 249 12.84 -11.47 -18.33
N PHE A 250 11.80 -10.82 -17.84
CA PHE A 250 10.65 -10.40 -18.65
C PHE A 250 10.44 -8.89 -18.65
N SER A 251 11.00 -8.17 -17.68
CA SER A 251 10.81 -6.73 -17.50
C SER A 251 12.05 -6.10 -16.86
N PRO A 252 13.23 -6.20 -17.50
CA PRO A 252 14.42 -5.49 -17.02
C PRO A 252 14.23 -3.98 -17.11
N GLY A 253 14.87 -3.23 -16.22
CA GLY A 253 14.91 -1.76 -16.23
C GLY A 253 13.61 -1.06 -15.84
N VAL A 254 12.57 -1.78 -15.39
CA VAL A 254 11.31 -1.17 -14.94
C VAL A 254 11.42 -0.49 -13.56
N GLY A 255 12.52 -0.71 -12.82
CA GLY A 255 12.79 -0.06 -11.53
C GLY A 255 11.82 -0.44 -10.40
N GLN A 256 10.97 -1.45 -10.62
CA GLN A 256 9.92 -1.86 -9.69
C GLN A 256 10.06 -3.35 -9.35
N MET A 257 9.56 -3.73 -8.17
CA MET A 257 9.47 -5.12 -7.68
C MET A 257 10.80 -5.90 -7.72
N GLY A 258 11.93 -5.20 -7.58
CA GLY A 258 13.26 -5.79 -7.55
C GLY A 258 13.85 -6.14 -8.93
N ALA A 259 13.22 -5.71 -10.03
CA ALA A 259 13.77 -5.87 -11.37
C ALA A 259 15.14 -5.18 -11.51
N LYS A 260 16.10 -5.88 -12.09
CA LYS A 260 17.44 -5.36 -12.39
C LYS A 260 17.47 -4.68 -13.76
N ASP A 261 18.59 -4.04 -14.08
CA ASP A 261 18.78 -3.30 -15.33
C ASP A 261 18.91 -4.20 -16.57
N TYR A 262 18.93 -3.58 -17.75
CA TYR A 262 19.01 -4.25 -19.04
C TYR A 262 20.30 -5.04 -19.28
N ASP A 263 21.38 -4.71 -18.55
CA ASP A 263 22.67 -5.39 -18.66
C ASP A 263 22.78 -6.63 -17.73
N ASP A 264 21.74 -6.91 -16.93
CA ASP A 264 21.73 -8.06 -16.03
C ASP A 264 21.75 -9.39 -16.82
N PRO A 265 22.54 -10.40 -16.43
CA PRO A 265 22.58 -11.68 -17.13
C PRO A 265 21.23 -12.41 -17.25
N MET A 266 20.28 -12.09 -16.37
CA MET A 266 18.92 -12.62 -16.42
C MET A 266 17.99 -11.79 -17.30
N ALA A 267 18.42 -10.68 -17.90
CA ALA A 267 17.59 -9.81 -18.75
C ALA A 267 17.43 -10.38 -20.17
N PHE A 268 16.31 -11.09 -20.42
CA PHE A 268 16.10 -11.82 -21.68
C PHE A 268 15.16 -11.12 -22.66
N VAL A 269 14.07 -10.53 -22.16
CA VAL A 269 13.10 -9.82 -23.00
C VAL A 269 12.66 -8.52 -22.34
N LYS A 270 12.54 -7.48 -23.15
CA LYS A 270 11.96 -6.18 -22.77
C LYS A 270 10.54 -6.07 -23.29
N HIS A 271 9.65 -5.53 -22.47
CA HIS A 271 8.27 -5.23 -22.83
C HIS A 271 8.05 -3.70 -22.72
N ASP A 272 7.53 -3.06 -23.77
CA ASP A 272 7.33 -1.61 -23.83
C ASP A 272 5.94 -1.14 -23.35
N PHE A 273 5.08 -2.07 -22.90
CA PHE A 273 3.77 -1.77 -22.29
C PHE A 273 2.78 -0.98 -23.15
N GLU A 274 2.94 -1.00 -24.48
CA GLU A 274 2.15 -0.19 -25.44
C GLU A 274 0.63 -0.39 -25.36
N GLY A 275 0.15 -1.56 -24.92
CA GLY A 275 -1.29 -1.80 -24.72
C GLY A 275 -2.13 -1.63 -26.00
N THR A 276 -1.59 -1.99 -27.17
CA THR A 276 -2.18 -1.74 -28.50
C THR A 276 -3.58 -2.31 -28.71
N TRP A 277 -4.01 -3.25 -27.87
CA TRP A 277 -5.37 -3.79 -27.84
C TRP A 277 -6.42 -2.82 -27.26
N LYS A 278 -5.99 -1.74 -26.61
CA LYS A 278 -6.85 -0.65 -26.14
C LYS A 278 -6.99 0.46 -27.19
N PRO A 279 -8.06 1.28 -27.16
CA PRO A 279 -8.13 2.54 -27.89
C PRO A 279 -6.90 3.40 -27.61
N GLU A 280 -6.45 4.18 -28.59
CA GLU A 280 -5.25 5.03 -28.46
C GLU A 280 -5.33 5.99 -27.27
N SER A 281 -6.52 6.54 -26.99
CA SER A 281 -6.80 7.39 -25.84
C SER A 281 -6.68 6.70 -24.48
N GLU A 282 -6.42 5.40 -24.42
CA GLU A 282 -6.26 4.62 -23.18
C GLU A 282 -4.83 4.04 -23.03
N ARG A 283 -3.93 4.36 -23.96
CA ARG A 283 -2.53 3.86 -24.00
C ARG A 283 -1.58 4.86 -23.32
N HIS A 284 -1.73 5.08 -22.01
CA HIS A 284 -0.93 6.07 -21.26
C HIS A 284 0.12 5.45 -20.33
N ILE A 285 0.56 4.22 -20.62
CA ILE A 285 1.56 3.54 -19.79
C ILE A 285 2.94 3.77 -20.40
N GLY A 286 3.80 4.53 -19.69
CA GLY A 286 5.20 4.74 -20.08
C GLY A 286 5.53 6.09 -20.74
N GLU A 287 4.58 7.03 -20.84
CA GLU A 287 4.91 8.40 -21.23
C GLU A 287 5.72 9.09 -20.12
N VAL A 288 7.01 9.32 -20.40
CA VAL A 288 7.82 10.24 -19.60
C VAL A 288 7.38 11.65 -19.98
N VAL A 289 6.62 12.30 -19.10
CA VAL A 289 6.38 13.74 -19.22
C VAL A 289 7.72 14.43 -19.01
N GLN A 290 8.39 14.83 -20.10
CA GLN A 290 9.46 15.82 -20.00
C GLN A 290 8.81 17.14 -19.64
N GLU A 291 8.91 17.54 -18.37
CA GLU A 291 8.70 18.95 -18.00
C GLU A 291 9.73 19.79 -18.76
N LEU A 292 9.28 20.42 -19.85
CA LEU A 292 10.03 21.48 -20.49
C LEU A 292 10.05 22.66 -19.51
N GLY A 293 11.19 22.83 -18.84
CA GLY A 293 11.44 23.98 -17.97
C GLY A 293 11.17 25.29 -18.71
N GLU A 294 10.27 26.09 -18.15
CA GLU A 294 9.98 27.44 -18.58
C GLU A 294 11.22 28.33 -18.41
N GLY A 295 12.03 28.43 -19.45
CA GLY A 295 12.99 29.51 -19.62
C GLY A 295 12.26 30.77 -20.06
N GLN A 296 11.87 31.62 -19.11
CA GLN A 296 11.44 32.99 -19.39
C GLN A 296 12.58 33.72 -20.12
N GLY A 297 12.34 34.01 -21.41
CA GLY A 297 13.21 34.87 -22.20
C GLY A 297 12.98 36.33 -21.82
N GLU A 298 13.93 36.93 -21.09
CA GLU A 298 14.10 38.38 -21.08
C GLU A 298 14.67 38.82 -22.44
N ALA A 299 13.89 39.57 -23.21
CA ALA A 299 14.35 40.29 -24.38
C ALA A 299 15.08 41.57 -23.95
N PRO A 300 16.26 41.90 -24.51
CA PRO A 300 16.96 43.12 -24.18
C PRO A 300 16.31 44.33 -24.88
N GLN A 301 16.11 45.39 -24.09
CA GLN A 301 15.73 46.72 -24.58
C GLN A 301 16.86 47.35 -25.40
N GLY A 302 16.52 48.04 -26.49
CA GLY A 302 17.30 49.17 -27.00
C GLY A 302 17.40 49.30 -28.52
N GLN A 303 16.47 50.05 -29.12
CA GLN A 303 16.66 51.38 -29.75
C GLN A 303 15.54 51.65 -30.76
#